data_AF-A0A9D6PLU1-F1
#
_entry.id   AF-A0A9D6PLU1-F1
#
_cell.length_a   1.000
_cell.length_b   1.000
_cell.length_c   1.000
_cell.angle_alpha   90.00
_cell.angle_beta   90.00
_cell.angle_gamma   90.00
#
_symmetry.space_group_name_H-M   'P 1'
#
loop_
_entity.id
_entity.type
_entity.pdbx_description
1 polymer ?
#
loop_
_entity_poly.entity_id
_entity_poly.type
_entity_poly.pdbx_seq_one_letter_code
_entity_poly.pdbx_strand_id
1 'polypeptide(L)'
;MRRIVSIITLAVGATLVASGVLAVGGGSGGSTPTCAADTWSCTDWSTCSTAGRQVRTCTLTFDCSTANTPKPDEEQSCTPPVANTNAGDATTDSPSTGATNTSRPAVTNTAAPSPACGEDTWTCGDWSADCDADGRQERACSLTDDCPAVATRPPEQFRSCQRLQCGRLATLRERVRCRLNLTPAGLTRELEIEYLPEECRTQAEGDARQACIRYYRGYQPCWSEPVGEGRFACARRVLNIGQSVRELAQACRGQTGQARADCAGDLQNQVYDLIKFRFYDLEQRAEGLGERGADLDAVADFITTVEGKKQAFDAAPTTAERRQLILNVRQAWRAFLDRVRDQTQ
;
A
#
# COMPACT_ATOMS: atom_id res chain seq x y z
N MET A 1 5.29 -5.59 5.20
CA MET A 1 5.98 -4.54 4.41
C MET A 1 7.01 -5.01 3.36
N ARG A 2 7.42 -6.29 3.25
CA ARG A 2 8.24 -6.77 2.09
C ARG A 2 7.56 -6.61 0.73
N ARG A 3 6.23 -6.44 0.68
CA ARG A 3 5.45 -6.19 -0.54
C ARG A 3 5.37 -4.71 -0.96
N ILE A 4 5.52 -3.76 -0.05
CA ILE A 4 5.35 -2.32 -0.33
C ILE A 4 6.66 -1.63 -0.70
N VAL A 5 7.79 -2.19 -0.25
CA VAL A 5 9.12 -1.68 -0.59
C VAL A 5 9.43 -1.79 -2.10
N SER A 6 8.74 -2.66 -2.83
CA SER A 6 8.81 -2.70 -4.30
C SER A 6 8.02 -1.58 -5.00
N ILE A 7 7.22 -0.79 -4.29
CA ILE A 7 6.22 0.11 -4.90
C ILE A 7 6.59 1.61 -4.79
N ILE A 8 7.61 2.01 -4.02
CA ILE A 8 7.96 3.44 -3.90
C ILE A 8 9.45 3.66 -4.21
N THR A 9 9.77 3.83 -5.49
CA THR A 9 11.04 4.43 -5.95
C THR A 9 10.76 5.85 -6.42
N LEU A 10 10.82 6.83 -5.52
CA LEU A 10 10.65 8.24 -5.86
C LEU A 10 11.96 8.84 -6.40
N ALA A 11 11.87 9.44 -7.58
CA ALA A 11 12.93 10.17 -8.25
C ALA A 11 13.33 11.45 -7.49
N VAL A 12 14.60 11.58 -7.14
CA VAL A 12 15.21 12.85 -6.71
C VAL A 12 16.02 13.40 -7.87
N GLY A 13 15.50 14.43 -8.53
CA GLY A 13 16.22 15.21 -9.52
C GLY A 13 17.26 16.09 -8.83
N ALA A 14 18.55 15.79 -9.04
CA ALA A 14 19.66 16.61 -8.59
C ALA A 14 19.98 17.69 -9.64
N THR A 15 19.69 18.94 -9.33
CA THR A 15 20.18 20.11 -10.08
C THR A 15 21.63 20.38 -9.67
N LEU A 16 22.58 20.00 -10.51
CA LEU A 16 24.00 20.31 -10.36
C LEU A 16 24.32 21.64 -11.06
N VAL A 17 24.69 22.65 -10.29
CA VAL A 17 25.29 23.89 -10.79
C VAL A 17 26.76 23.60 -11.11
N ALA A 18 27.14 23.87 -12.36
CA ALA A 18 28.46 23.65 -12.90
C ALA A 18 29.48 24.67 -12.35
N SER A 19 30.69 24.21 -12.04
CA SER A 19 31.95 24.96 -12.24
C SER A 19 33.16 24.03 -12.14
N GLY A 20 34.06 24.12 -13.13
CA GLY A 20 35.48 23.78 -12.99
C GLY A 20 35.95 22.46 -13.62
N VAL A 21 36.56 22.58 -14.79
CA VAL A 21 37.23 21.55 -15.59
C VAL A 21 38.44 20.94 -14.86
N LEU A 22 38.63 19.61 -14.94
CA LEU A 22 39.86 18.93 -15.38
C LEU A 22 39.54 17.45 -15.71
N ALA A 23 39.90 17.05 -16.93
CA ALA A 23 39.64 15.75 -17.53
C ALA A 23 40.71 14.71 -17.18
N VAL A 24 40.31 13.45 -16.89
CA VAL A 24 41.00 12.19 -17.23
C VAL A 24 40.02 11.01 -17.05
N GLY A 25 39.89 10.16 -18.08
CA GLY A 25 39.70 8.70 -17.89
C GLY A 25 38.33 8.12 -18.27
N GLY A 26 38.32 7.27 -19.31
CA GLY A 26 37.14 6.63 -19.91
C GLY A 26 36.24 5.85 -18.95
N GLY A 27 34.94 6.16 -19.02
CA GLY A 27 33.86 5.43 -18.36
C GLY A 27 32.92 4.84 -19.42
N SER A 28 32.83 3.51 -19.43
CA SER A 28 31.89 2.72 -20.21
C SER A 28 30.46 3.27 -20.06
N GLY A 29 29.91 3.80 -21.16
CA GLY A 29 28.52 4.22 -21.26
C GLY A 29 27.60 3.01 -21.17
N GLY A 30 27.31 2.56 -19.95
CA GLY A 30 26.17 1.71 -19.68
C GLY A 30 24.91 2.53 -19.92
N SER A 31 24.26 2.32 -21.05
CA SER A 31 22.91 2.81 -21.32
C SER A 31 22.02 2.34 -20.18
N THR A 32 21.67 3.25 -19.27
CA THR A 32 20.61 3.01 -18.30
C THR A 32 19.36 2.61 -19.10
N PRO A 33 18.80 1.41 -18.88
CA PRO A 33 17.63 0.98 -19.61
C PRO A 33 16.53 2.02 -19.38
N THR A 34 16.16 2.72 -20.44
CA THR A 34 15.08 3.70 -20.40
C THR A 34 13.79 2.94 -20.17
N CYS A 35 13.16 3.16 -19.03
CA CYS A 35 11.81 2.69 -18.80
C CYS A 35 10.87 3.40 -19.78
N ALA A 36 10.10 2.63 -20.55
CA ALA A 36 9.19 3.16 -21.57
C ALA A 36 7.71 3.13 -21.17
N ALA A 37 7.34 2.28 -20.22
CA ALA A 37 5.95 2.06 -19.80
C ALA A 37 5.90 1.42 -18.40
N ASP A 38 4.77 1.61 -17.71
CA ASP A 38 4.47 0.91 -16.47
C ASP A 38 4.19 -0.55 -16.76
N THR A 39 4.61 -1.43 -15.86
CA THR A 39 4.38 -2.87 -16.00
C THR A 39 3.34 -3.32 -14.98
N TRP A 40 2.26 -3.92 -15.49
CA TRP A 40 1.18 -4.48 -14.69
C TRP A 40 1.24 -6.01 -14.71
N SER A 41 1.01 -6.64 -13.56
CA SER A 41 0.79 -8.09 -13.46
C SER A 41 -0.66 -8.32 -13.11
N CYS A 42 -1.38 -9.04 -13.98
CA CYS A 42 -2.77 -9.38 -13.78
C CYS A 42 -2.93 -10.86 -13.44
N THR A 43 -3.89 -11.18 -12.58
CA THR A 43 -4.36 -12.56 -12.41
C THR A 43 -5.03 -13.06 -13.68
N ASP A 44 -5.25 -14.37 -13.75
CA ASP A 44 -6.16 -14.94 -14.74
C ASP A 44 -7.57 -14.37 -14.57
N TRP A 45 -8.34 -14.42 -15.65
CA TRP A 45 -9.76 -14.09 -15.62
C TRP A 45 -10.53 -15.10 -14.78
N SER A 46 -11.51 -14.62 -14.00
CA SER A 46 -12.44 -15.47 -13.27
C SER A 46 -13.26 -16.33 -14.23
N THR A 47 -13.92 -17.36 -13.71
CA THR A 47 -14.96 -18.06 -14.48
C THR A 47 -16.03 -17.08 -14.94
N CYS A 48 -16.55 -17.30 -16.15
CA CYS A 48 -17.63 -16.49 -16.68
C CYS A 48 -18.90 -16.64 -15.83
N SER A 49 -19.39 -15.52 -15.27
CA SER A 49 -20.65 -15.46 -14.56
C SER A 49 -21.83 -15.75 -15.49
N THR A 50 -22.98 -16.11 -14.91
CA THR A 50 -24.24 -16.29 -15.66
C THR A 50 -24.69 -15.03 -16.41
N ALA A 51 -24.23 -13.85 -15.98
CA ALA A 51 -24.46 -12.57 -16.64
C ALA A 51 -23.50 -12.30 -17.81
N GLY A 52 -22.66 -13.27 -18.20
CA GLY A 52 -21.72 -13.13 -19.31
C GLY A 52 -20.53 -12.23 -19.01
N ARG A 53 -20.08 -12.20 -17.74
CA ARG A 53 -18.95 -11.36 -17.29
C ARG A 53 -17.90 -12.14 -16.52
N GLN A 54 -16.65 -11.78 -16.71
CA GLN A 54 -15.52 -12.26 -15.92
C GLN A 54 -14.65 -11.08 -15.49
N VAL A 55 -13.99 -11.24 -14.35
CA VAL A 55 -13.17 -10.21 -13.72
C VAL A 55 -11.76 -10.72 -13.47
N ARG A 56 -10.78 -9.83 -13.41
CA ARG A 56 -9.40 -10.14 -12.98
C ARG A 56 -8.87 -9.00 -12.13
N THR A 57 -7.74 -9.21 -11.48
CA THR A 57 -7.07 -8.17 -10.68
C THR A 57 -5.70 -7.88 -11.27
N CYS A 58 -5.43 -6.62 -11.57
CA CYS A 58 -4.16 -6.11 -12.10
C CYS A 58 -3.45 -5.26 -11.04
N THR A 59 -2.23 -5.66 -10.70
CA THR A 59 -1.35 -4.97 -9.75
C THR A 59 -0.19 -4.32 -10.50
N LEU A 60 0.08 -3.05 -10.20
CA LEU A 60 1.25 -2.35 -10.72
C LEU A 60 2.51 -2.99 -10.13
N THR A 61 3.37 -3.55 -11.00
CA THR A 61 4.62 -4.20 -10.59
C THR A 61 5.86 -3.35 -10.80
N PHE A 62 5.78 -2.39 -11.73
CA PHE A 62 6.85 -1.44 -12.00
C PHE A 62 6.26 -0.13 -12.48
N ASP A 63 6.52 0.94 -11.74
CA ASP A 63 6.09 2.30 -12.06
C ASP A 63 7.20 3.05 -12.80
N CYS A 64 6.88 3.56 -13.97
CA CYS A 64 7.79 4.25 -14.85
C CYS A 64 7.65 5.75 -14.65
N SER A 65 8.56 6.39 -13.93
CA SER A 65 8.43 7.82 -13.61
C SER A 65 8.29 8.78 -14.81
N THR A 66 8.67 8.33 -16.02
CA THR A 66 8.61 9.12 -17.26
C THR A 66 7.45 8.72 -18.18
N ALA A 67 6.67 7.70 -17.83
CA ALA A 67 5.53 7.24 -18.60
C ALA A 67 4.30 7.15 -17.68
N ASN A 68 3.11 7.15 -18.28
CA ASN A 68 1.87 6.86 -17.57
C ASN A 68 1.09 5.90 -18.44
N THR A 69 1.19 4.62 -18.12
CA THR A 69 0.57 3.53 -18.87
C THR A 69 -0.74 3.18 -18.19
N PRO A 70 -1.88 3.36 -18.88
CA PRO A 70 -3.19 3.07 -18.31
C PRO A 70 -3.25 1.66 -17.72
N LYS A 71 -3.93 1.54 -16.57
CA LYS A 71 -4.20 0.25 -15.94
C LYS A 71 -4.98 -0.65 -16.92
N PRO A 72 -4.60 -1.93 -17.09
CA PRO A 72 -5.35 -2.86 -17.94
C PRO A 72 -6.77 -3.08 -17.43
N ASP A 73 -7.71 -3.40 -18.33
CA ASP A 73 -9.09 -3.71 -17.97
C ASP A 73 -9.16 -4.89 -17.01
N GLU A 74 -9.97 -4.74 -15.97
CA GLU A 74 -10.23 -5.74 -14.94
C GLU A 74 -11.59 -6.43 -15.10
N GLU A 75 -12.35 -6.06 -16.13
CA GLU A 75 -13.64 -6.66 -16.47
C GLU A 75 -13.73 -6.89 -17.98
N GLN A 76 -14.28 -8.03 -18.41
CA GLN A 76 -14.63 -8.25 -19.81
C GLN A 76 -15.87 -9.14 -19.95
N SER A 77 -16.54 -9.01 -21.11
CA SER A 77 -17.62 -9.90 -21.49
C SER A 77 -17.10 -11.30 -21.82
N CYS A 78 -17.91 -12.32 -21.57
CA CYS A 78 -17.61 -13.70 -21.87
C CYS A 78 -18.90 -14.49 -22.12
N THR A 79 -18.78 -15.66 -22.72
CA THR A 79 -19.91 -16.59 -22.89
C THR A 79 -19.97 -17.51 -21.68
N PRO A 80 -21.07 -17.50 -20.89
CA PRO A 80 -21.23 -18.45 -19.80
C PRO A 80 -21.16 -19.88 -20.35
N PRO A 81 -20.56 -20.84 -19.61
CA PRO A 81 -20.64 -22.23 -20.03
C PRO A 81 -22.10 -22.62 -20.16
N VAL A 82 -22.48 -23.09 -21.36
CA VAL A 82 -23.83 -23.60 -21.62
C VAL A 82 -24.08 -24.69 -20.59
N ALA A 83 -25.13 -24.54 -19.79
CA ALA A 83 -25.51 -25.58 -18.85
C ALA A 83 -25.83 -26.82 -19.68
N ASN A 84 -24.88 -27.75 -19.77
CA ASN A 84 -25.11 -29.04 -20.40
C ASN A 84 -26.14 -29.75 -19.53
N THR A 85 -27.41 -29.59 -19.91
CA THR A 85 -28.50 -30.46 -19.50
C THR A 85 -28.20 -31.84 -20.09
N ASN A 86 -27.32 -32.58 -19.42
CA ASN A 86 -27.22 -34.01 -19.62
C ASN A 86 -28.52 -34.63 -19.08
N ALA A 87 -29.54 -34.59 -19.94
CA ALA A 87 -30.69 -35.47 -19.90
C ALA A 87 -30.18 -36.88 -20.18
N GLY A 88 -29.75 -37.55 -19.11
CA GLY A 88 -29.48 -38.97 -19.07
C GLY A 88 -30.32 -39.58 -17.96
N ASP A 89 -31.62 -39.67 -18.16
CA ASP A 89 -32.38 -40.77 -17.57
C ASP A 89 -33.48 -41.23 -18.53
N ALA A 90 -33.43 -42.52 -18.82
CA ALA A 90 -34.21 -43.18 -19.83
C ALA A 90 -35.32 -43.99 -19.16
N THR A 91 -36.52 -43.87 -19.74
CA THR A 91 -37.57 -44.89 -19.83
C THR A 91 -38.27 -45.34 -18.54
N THR A 92 -39.56 -44.98 -18.42
CA THR A 92 -40.63 -45.98 -18.44
C THR A 92 -41.99 -45.36 -18.79
N ASP A 93 -42.66 -46.03 -19.72
CA ASP A 93 -43.93 -45.69 -20.37
C ASP A 93 -45.15 -45.61 -19.45
N SER A 94 -46.07 -44.68 -19.74
CA SER A 94 -47.49 -45.03 -19.93
C SER A 94 -48.34 -43.91 -20.54
N PRO A 95 -49.37 -44.25 -21.35
CA PRO A 95 -50.15 -43.31 -22.13
C PRO A 95 -51.46 -42.92 -21.43
N SER A 96 -51.85 -41.64 -21.52
CA SER A 96 -53.28 -41.30 -21.48
C SER A 96 -53.56 -39.96 -22.16
N THR A 97 -54.25 -40.10 -23.29
CA THR A 97 -55.16 -39.19 -23.97
C THR A 97 -55.91 -38.19 -23.09
N GLY A 98 -56.07 -36.96 -23.59
CA GLY A 98 -57.00 -35.96 -23.04
C GLY A 98 -56.93 -34.62 -23.74
N ALA A 99 -57.50 -34.54 -24.95
CA ALA A 99 -57.69 -33.29 -25.69
C ALA A 99 -58.63 -32.32 -24.96
N THR A 100 -58.28 -31.03 -24.94
CA THR A 100 -59.26 -29.96 -25.22
C THR A 100 -58.55 -28.74 -25.78
N ASN A 101 -58.77 -28.56 -27.08
CA ASN A 101 -58.37 -27.43 -27.90
C ASN A 101 -59.35 -26.29 -27.60
N THR A 102 -58.91 -25.23 -26.92
CA THR A 102 -59.69 -23.98 -26.81
C THR A 102 -58.89 -22.86 -27.43
N SER A 103 -59.26 -22.57 -28.68
CA SER A 103 -58.76 -21.50 -29.54
C SER A 103 -58.93 -20.15 -28.83
N ARG A 104 -57.82 -19.58 -28.36
CA ARG A 104 -57.76 -18.22 -27.82
C ARG A 104 -57.52 -17.22 -28.96
N PRO A 105 -58.27 -16.12 -29.04
CA PRO A 105 -58.23 -15.20 -30.18
C PRO A 105 -56.87 -14.54 -30.33
N ALA A 106 -56.41 -14.46 -31.58
CA ALA A 106 -55.25 -13.69 -31.99
C ALA A 106 -55.53 -12.20 -31.77
N VAL A 107 -55.06 -11.67 -30.63
CA VAL A 107 -54.97 -10.23 -30.41
C VAL A 107 -53.72 -9.75 -31.15
N THR A 108 -53.89 -9.29 -32.39
CA THR A 108 -52.90 -8.50 -33.10
C THR A 108 -52.76 -7.14 -32.39
N ASN A 109 -51.94 -7.12 -31.35
CA ASN A 109 -51.45 -5.88 -30.75
C ASN A 109 -50.46 -5.22 -31.73
N THR A 110 -50.98 -4.38 -32.60
CA THR A 110 -50.20 -3.36 -33.32
C THR A 110 -49.79 -2.31 -32.29
N ALA A 111 -48.79 -2.63 -31.47
CA ALA A 111 -48.16 -1.68 -30.58
C ALA A 111 -47.45 -0.62 -31.45
N ALA A 112 -47.82 0.64 -31.26
CA ALA A 112 -47.12 1.78 -31.85
C ALA A 112 -45.62 1.64 -31.57
N PRO A 113 -44.74 2.04 -32.52
CA PRO A 113 -43.30 1.96 -32.31
C PRO A 113 -42.97 2.74 -31.03
N SER A 114 -42.62 1.99 -29.98
CA SER A 114 -42.07 2.57 -28.76
C SER A 114 -40.87 3.42 -29.19
N PRO A 115 -40.75 4.68 -28.74
CA PRO A 115 -39.61 5.51 -29.10
C PRO A 115 -38.34 4.71 -28.83
N ALA A 116 -37.52 4.52 -29.87
CA ALA A 116 -36.30 3.74 -29.79
C ALA A 116 -35.44 4.31 -28.66
N CYS A 117 -35.39 3.62 -27.52
CA CYS A 117 -34.58 4.06 -26.41
C CYS A 117 -33.12 3.69 -26.73
N GLY A 118 -32.22 4.65 -26.51
CA GLY A 118 -30.85 4.58 -27.03
C GLY A 118 -29.88 3.79 -26.14
N GLU A 119 -30.13 3.72 -24.83
CA GLU A 119 -29.29 3.08 -23.83
C GLU A 119 -30.06 2.81 -22.53
N ASP A 120 -29.63 1.80 -21.78
CA ASP A 120 -30.12 1.54 -20.43
C ASP A 120 -29.83 2.72 -19.49
N THR A 121 -30.81 3.09 -18.66
CA THR A 121 -30.62 4.12 -17.63
C THR A 121 -30.41 3.48 -16.26
N TRP A 122 -29.50 4.05 -15.47
CA TRP A 122 -29.16 3.56 -14.14
C TRP A 122 -29.31 4.67 -13.11
N THR A 123 -29.85 4.33 -11.95
CA THR A 123 -29.82 5.19 -10.77
C THR A 123 -28.84 4.61 -9.75
N CYS A 124 -27.86 5.41 -9.34
CA CYS A 124 -26.90 5.01 -8.32
C CYS A 124 -27.11 5.81 -7.03
N GLY A 125 -26.93 5.15 -5.90
CA GLY A 125 -26.83 5.80 -4.59
C GLY A 125 -25.51 6.54 -4.40
N ASP A 126 -25.39 7.17 -3.23
CA ASP A 126 -24.14 7.78 -2.80
C ASP A 126 -23.06 6.72 -2.56
N TRP A 127 -21.81 7.17 -2.67
CA TRP A 127 -20.66 6.37 -2.25
C TRP A 127 -20.68 6.16 -0.74
N SER A 128 -20.25 4.98 -0.30
CA SER A 128 -20.09 4.63 1.10
C SER A 128 -19.29 5.72 1.83
N ALA A 129 -19.76 6.10 3.02
CA ALA A 129 -19.10 7.16 3.80
C ALA A 129 -17.67 6.77 4.19
N ASP A 130 -17.47 5.48 4.45
CA ASP A 130 -16.22 4.87 4.87
C ASP A 130 -15.63 3.96 3.78
N CYS A 131 -14.37 3.63 3.98
CA CYS A 131 -13.58 2.76 3.13
C CYS A 131 -13.62 1.31 3.63
N ASP A 132 -13.72 0.35 2.72
CA ASP A 132 -13.46 -1.06 3.03
C ASP A 132 -11.97 -1.30 3.32
N ALA A 133 -11.59 -2.50 3.79
CA ALA A 133 -10.20 -2.83 4.11
C ALA A 133 -9.24 -2.79 2.89
N ASP A 134 -9.78 -2.74 1.66
CA ASP A 134 -9.03 -2.61 0.40
C ASP A 134 -8.84 -1.15 -0.02
N GLY A 135 -9.38 -0.19 0.74
CA GLY A 135 -9.30 1.22 0.41
C GLY A 135 -10.24 1.63 -0.71
N ARG A 136 -11.41 0.97 -0.79
CA ARG A 136 -12.47 1.28 -1.76
C ARG A 136 -13.70 1.84 -1.07
N GLN A 137 -14.38 2.71 -1.80
CA GLN A 137 -15.77 3.08 -1.51
C GLN A 137 -16.68 2.35 -2.49
N GLU A 138 -17.86 1.96 -2.02
CA GLU A 138 -18.87 1.25 -2.80
C GLU A 138 -20.13 2.10 -2.97
N ARG A 139 -20.83 1.96 -4.09
CA ARG A 139 -22.20 2.47 -4.24
C ARG A 139 -23.07 1.43 -4.93
N ALA A 140 -24.33 1.37 -4.55
CA ALA A 140 -25.32 0.55 -5.23
C ALA A 140 -25.84 1.28 -6.48
N CYS A 141 -25.97 0.56 -7.59
CA CYS A 141 -26.62 1.04 -8.81
C CYS A 141 -27.73 0.08 -9.21
N SER A 142 -28.90 0.61 -9.51
CA SER A 142 -30.06 -0.14 -10.00
C SER A 142 -30.45 0.33 -11.41
N LEU A 143 -30.68 -0.63 -12.30
CA LEU A 143 -31.24 -0.39 -13.62
C LEU A 143 -32.64 0.20 -13.48
N THR A 144 -32.87 1.39 -14.01
CA THR A 144 -34.16 2.09 -13.94
C THR A 144 -34.98 1.94 -15.21
N ASP A 145 -34.35 2.03 -16.38
CA ASP A 145 -34.98 1.74 -17.67
C ASP A 145 -34.08 0.78 -18.45
N ASP A 146 -34.64 -0.38 -18.79
CA ASP A 146 -33.99 -1.41 -19.61
C ASP A 146 -34.38 -1.19 -21.07
N CYS A 147 -33.38 -1.01 -21.95
CA CYS A 147 -33.60 -0.83 -23.37
C CYS A 147 -33.53 -2.16 -24.11
N PRO A 148 -34.67 -2.71 -24.57
CA PRO A 148 -34.67 -4.01 -25.22
C PRO A 148 -33.77 -3.98 -26.46
N ALA A 149 -32.80 -4.89 -26.50
CA ALA A 149 -31.79 -5.04 -27.55
C ALA A 149 -30.61 -4.04 -27.53
N VAL A 150 -30.49 -3.19 -26.51
CA VAL A 150 -29.25 -2.46 -26.22
C VAL A 150 -28.59 -3.11 -25.00
N ALA A 151 -27.26 -3.23 -25.02
CA ALA A 151 -26.51 -3.70 -23.87
C ALA A 151 -25.59 -2.56 -23.39
N THR A 152 -26.00 -1.86 -22.34
CA THR A 152 -25.18 -0.78 -21.77
C THR A 152 -24.34 -1.30 -20.61
N ARG A 153 -23.12 -0.76 -20.45
CA ARG A 153 -22.28 -1.08 -19.29
C ARG A 153 -22.88 -0.39 -18.05
N PRO A 154 -23.08 -1.12 -16.92
CA PRO A 154 -23.50 -0.50 -15.68
C PRO A 154 -22.46 0.53 -15.20
N PRO A 155 -22.88 1.59 -14.51
CA PRO A 155 -21.95 2.54 -13.90
C PRO A 155 -21.00 1.87 -12.91
N GLU A 156 -19.83 2.49 -12.68
CA GLU A 156 -18.86 2.03 -11.68
C GLU A 156 -19.50 1.93 -10.29
N GLN A 157 -19.33 0.78 -9.63
CA GLN A 157 -19.84 0.53 -8.28
C GLN A 157 -18.76 0.62 -7.20
N PHE A 158 -17.49 0.71 -7.61
CA PHE A 158 -16.34 0.83 -6.72
C PHE A 158 -15.46 1.99 -7.16
N ARG A 159 -14.87 2.70 -6.19
CA ARG A 159 -13.82 3.69 -6.46
C ARG A 159 -12.77 3.70 -5.36
N SER A 160 -11.59 4.21 -5.67
CA SER A 160 -10.53 4.40 -4.67
C SER A 160 -10.94 5.42 -3.61
N CYS A 161 -10.56 5.15 -2.36
CA CYS A 161 -10.84 6.04 -1.26
C CYS A 161 -10.16 7.40 -1.39
N GLN A 162 -10.89 8.47 -1.10
CA GLN A 162 -10.34 9.83 -1.13
C GLN A 162 -9.77 10.27 0.23
N ARG A 163 -9.91 9.45 1.27
CA ARG A 163 -9.60 9.79 2.66
C ARG A 163 -8.82 8.66 3.32
N LEU A 164 -7.97 9.00 4.27
CA LEU A 164 -7.26 8.01 5.10
C LEU A 164 -8.27 7.18 5.92
N GLN A 165 -8.05 5.87 5.93
CA GLN A 165 -8.86 4.92 6.67
C GLN A 165 -8.50 4.93 8.16
N CYS A 166 -7.20 4.87 8.45
CA CYS A 166 -6.71 4.73 9.80
C CYS A 166 -6.24 6.06 10.38
N GLY A 167 -5.84 7.02 9.54
CA GLY A 167 -5.28 8.32 9.98
C GLY A 167 -6.17 9.17 10.90
N ARG A 168 -7.50 8.95 10.91
CA ARG A 168 -8.46 9.75 11.70
C ARG A 168 -8.78 9.20 13.08
N LEU A 169 -8.30 8.00 13.42
CA LEU A 169 -8.59 7.40 14.72
C LEU A 169 -7.87 8.15 15.84
N ALA A 170 -8.56 8.27 16.98
CA ALA A 170 -8.20 9.19 18.05
C ALA A 170 -6.85 8.83 18.69
N THR A 171 -6.63 7.55 18.98
CA THR A 171 -5.42 7.09 19.65
C THR A 171 -4.40 6.53 18.67
N LEU A 172 -3.11 6.69 19.00
CA LEU A 172 -2.00 6.06 18.27
C LEU A 172 -2.22 4.55 18.11
N ARG A 173 -2.68 3.89 19.18
CA ARG A 173 -2.98 2.46 19.18
C ARG A 173 -4.02 2.08 18.12
N GLU A 174 -5.16 2.78 18.09
CA GLU A 174 -6.23 2.50 17.14
C GLU A 174 -5.75 2.68 15.69
N ARG A 175 -4.95 3.73 15.41
CA ARG A 175 -4.36 3.94 14.08
C ARG A 175 -3.41 2.83 13.68
N VAL A 176 -2.53 2.41 14.58
CA VAL A 176 -1.62 1.27 14.37
C VAL A 176 -2.42 -0.01 14.11
N ARG A 177 -3.39 -0.32 14.98
CA ARG A 177 -4.21 -1.54 14.87
C ARG A 177 -5.03 -1.58 13.58
N CYS A 178 -5.61 -0.45 13.18
CA CYS A 178 -6.32 -0.31 11.91
C CYS A 178 -5.40 -0.61 10.73
N ARG A 179 -4.19 -0.02 10.69
CA ARG A 179 -3.22 -0.26 9.60
C ARG A 179 -2.80 -1.71 9.49
N LEU A 180 -2.63 -2.40 10.62
CA LEU A 180 -2.32 -3.83 10.66
C LEU A 180 -3.45 -4.71 10.10
N ASN A 181 -4.69 -4.20 10.08
CA ASN A 181 -5.87 -4.90 9.56
C ASN A 181 -6.20 -4.53 8.10
N LEU A 182 -5.50 -3.56 7.50
CA LEU A 182 -5.70 -3.24 6.09
C LEU A 182 -5.16 -4.37 5.21
N THR A 183 -5.81 -4.60 4.07
CA THR A 183 -5.23 -5.46 3.05
C THR A 183 -4.02 -4.75 2.42
N PRO A 184 -3.15 -5.48 1.67
CA PRO A 184 -2.07 -4.82 0.95
C PRO A 184 -2.55 -3.68 0.03
N ALA A 185 -3.74 -3.82 -0.57
CA ALA A 185 -4.34 -2.77 -1.39
C ALA A 185 -4.75 -1.55 -0.55
N GLY A 186 -5.44 -1.76 0.58
CA GLY A 186 -5.84 -0.67 1.49
C GLY A 186 -4.63 0.07 2.07
N LEU A 187 -3.60 -0.65 2.50
CA LEU A 187 -2.37 -0.03 3.01
C LEU A 187 -1.64 0.76 1.93
N THR A 188 -1.56 0.24 0.70
CA THR A 188 -0.97 0.96 -0.44
C THR A 188 -1.74 2.25 -0.69
N ARG A 189 -3.08 2.16 -0.72
CA ARG A 189 -3.94 3.32 -0.91
C ARG A 189 -3.76 4.37 0.19
N GLU A 190 -3.63 3.94 1.44
CA GLU A 190 -3.40 4.88 2.55
C GLU A 190 -2.07 5.65 2.38
N LEU A 191 -1.01 4.96 1.95
CA LEU A 191 0.29 5.59 1.71
C LEU A 191 0.31 6.48 0.44
N GLU A 192 -0.50 6.17 -0.57
CA GLU A 192 -0.71 7.04 -1.74
C GLU A 192 -1.41 8.35 -1.37
N ILE A 193 -2.44 8.28 -0.52
CA ILE A 193 -3.15 9.46 -0.05
C ILE A 193 -2.21 10.30 0.82
N GLU A 194 -1.57 9.68 1.81
CA GLU A 194 -0.63 10.37 2.67
C GLU A 194 0.38 9.40 3.32
N TYR A 195 1.62 9.40 2.80
CA TYR A 195 2.74 8.80 3.52
C TYR A 195 3.08 9.65 4.75
N LEU A 196 2.58 9.24 5.92
CA LEU A 196 2.80 9.93 7.19
C LEU A 196 3.16 8.94 8.31
N PRO A 197 4.47 8.78 8.62
CA PRO A 197 4.92 8.04 9.80
C PRO A 197 4.27 8.58 11.09
N GLU A 198 4.02 7.73 12.08
CA GLU A 198 3.30 8.15 13.30
C GLU A 198 4.07 9.21 14.08
N GLU A 199 5.41 9.11 14.16
CA GLU A 199 6.28 10.17 14.69
C GLU A 199 6.05 11.54 14.02
N CYS A 200 5.75 11.57 12.72
CA CYS A 200 5.52 12.82 12.00
C CYS A 200 4.15 13.43 12.26
N ARG A 201 3.18 12.66 12.78
CA ARG A 201 1.85 13.16 13.14
C ARG A 201 1.89 14.07 14.36
N THR A 202 2.82 13.84 15.28
CA THR A 202 2.97 14.69 16.48
C THR A 202 3.67 16.02 16.19
N GLN A 203 4.22 16.19 14.98
CA GLN A 203 4.81 17.44 14.56
C GLN A 203 3.73 18.46 14.17
N ALA A 204 4.00 19.73 14.47
CA ALA A 204 3.21 20.84 13.98
C ALA A 204 3.13 20.81 12.44
N GLU A 205 2.00 21.25 11.89
CA GLU A 205 1.81 21.34 10.45
C GLU A 205 2.84 22.27 9.79
N GLY A 206 3.11 22.05 8.50
CA GLY A 206 4.12 22.81 7.75
C GLY A 206 5.50 22.19 7.84
N ASP A 207 6.52 23.02 8.04
CA ASP A 207 7.93 22.66 7.81
C ASP A 207 8.43 21.54 8.72
N ALA A 208 8.02 21.52 9.98
CA ALA A 208 8.44 20.49 10.95
C ALA A 208 7.93 19.11 10.53
N ARG A 209 6.64 18.98 10.19
CA ARG A 209 6.06 17.74 9.66
C ARG A 209 6.72 17.34 8.34
N GLN A 210 6.93 18.28 7.43
CA GLN A 210 7.58 17.99 6.14
C GLN A 210 9.04 17.55 6.30
N ALA A 211 9.78 18.13 7.25
CA ALA A 211 11.14 17.70 7.58
C ALA A 211 11.16 16.26 8.12
N CYS A 212 10.22 15.91 9.00
CA CYS A 212 10.05 14.54 9.48
C CYS A 212 9.72 13.56 8.34
N ILE A 213 8.79 13.92 7.44
CA ILE A 213 8.46 13.08 6.28
C ILE A 213 9.69 12.89 5.37
N ARG A 214 10.44 13.96 5.08
CA ARG A 214 11.67 13.88 4.27
C ARG A 214 12.72 12.99 4.92
N TYR A 215 12.89 13.07 6.24
CA TYR A 215 13.77 12.17 6.99
C TYR A 215 13.43 10.70 6.71
N TYR A 216 12.16 10.31 6.90
CA TYR A 216 11.74 8.92 6.66
C TYR A 216 11.85 8.50 5.18
N ARG A 217 11.52 9.40 4.25
CA ARG A 217 11.70 9.16 2.80
C ARG A 217 13.16 8.95 2.42
N GLY A 218 14.11 9.62 3.09
CA GLY A 218 15.54 9.44 2.86
C GLY A 218 16.03 7.99 3.07
N TYR A 219 15.33 7.22 3.90
CA TYR A 219 15.64 5.80 4.14
C TYR A 219 14.88 4.83 3.25
N GLN A 220 13.98 5.29 2.37
CA GLN A 220 13.19 4.39 1.52
C GLN A 220 14.03 3.35 0.77
N PRO A 221 15.18 3.71 0.16
CA PRO A 221 16.03 2.72 -0.52
C PRO A 221 16.49 1.60 0.42
N CYS A 222 16.69 1.90 1.71
CA CYS A 222 17.17 0.93 2.68
C CYS A 222 16.13 -0.13 3.04
N TRP A 223 14.84 0.08 2.77
CA TRP A 223 13.84 -0.93 3.08
C TRP A 223 13.91 -2.15 2.16
N SER A 224 14.52 -1.98 0.97
CA SER A 224 14.79 -3.03 -0.01
C SER A 224 15.89 -4.00 0.43
N GLU A 225 16.71 -3.57 1.39
CA GLU A 225 17.81 -4.37 1.91
C GLU A 225 17.30 -5.45 2.88
N PRO A 226 18.03 -6.57 3.01
CA PRO A 226 17.70 -7.63 3.97
C PRO A 226 17.59 -7.08 5.40
N VAL A 227 16.49 -7.43 6.07
CA VAL A 227 16.22 -7.08 7.48
C VAL A 227 17.43 -7.42 8.35
N GLY A 228 17.84 -6.50 9.22
CA GLY A 228 19.05 -6.65 10.03
C GLY A 228 20.23 -5.85 9.48
N GLU A 229 21.41 -6.47 9.42
CA GLU A 229 22.66 -5.78 9.09
C GLU A 229 22.64 -5.12 7.70
N GLY A 230 21.96 -5.69 6.71
CA GLY A 230 21.83 -5.10 5.37
C GLY A 230 21.16 -3.72 5.42
N ARG A 231 19.98 -3.64 6.04
CA ARG A 231 19.27 -2.38 6.27
C ARG A 231 20.10 -1.36 7.06
N PHE A 232 20.78 -1.79 8.12
CA PHE A 232 21.61 -0.89 8.93
C PHE A 232 22.87 -0.42 8.21
N ALA A 233 23.47 -1.25 7.36
CA ALA A 233 24.56 -0.83 6.49
C ALA A 233 24.07 0.25 5.51
N CYS A 234 22.90 0.08 4.90
CA CYS A 234 22.31 1.12 4.05
C CYS A 234 22.02 2.42 4.82
N ALA A 235 21.38 2.34 5.99
CA ALA A 235 21.08 3.53 6.80
C ALA A 235 22.34 4.32 7.18
N ARG A 236 23.44 3.62 7.52
CA ARG A 236 24.74 4.25 7.76
C ARG A 236 25.29 4.99 6.53
N ARG A 237 25.08 4.45 5.32
CA ARG A 237 25.46 5.13 4.07
C ARG A 237 24.62 6.39 3.84
N VAL A 238 23.30 6.31 4.02
CA VAL A 238 22.39 7.46 3.91
C VAL A 238 22.79 8.58 4.88
N LEU A 239 23.21 8.22 6.09
CA LEU A 239 23.64 9.15 7.13
C LEU A 239 25.10 9.61 7.04
N ASN A 240 25.87 9.14 6.05
CA ASN A 240 27.30 9.40 5.95
C ASN A 240 28.11 9.00 7.20
N ILE A 241 27.66 7.98 7.94
CA ILE A 241 28.35 7.46 9.15
C ILE A 241 29.57 6.60 8.78
N GLY A 242 29.68 6.18 7.51
CA GLY A 242 30.70 5.23 7.06
C GLY A 242 30.52 3.85 7.72
N GLN A 243 31.62 3.12 7.92
CA GLN A 243 31.58 1.78 8.53
C GLN A 243 31.40 1.84 10.05
N SER A 244 31.93 2.88 10.70
CA SER A 244 32.07 2.94 12.15
C SER A 244 31.88 4.35 12.72
N VAL A 245 30.91 4.48 13.63
CA VAL A 245 30.73 5.68 14.47
C VAL A 245 32.00 6.01 15.25
N ARG A 246 32.79 5.00 15.64
CA ARG A 246 34.03 5.18 16.39
C ARG A 246 35.10 5.89 15.57
N GLU A 247 35.21 5.58 14.27
CA GLU A 247 36.18 6.20 13.36
C GLU A 247 35.83 7.66 13.13
N LEU A 248 34.55 7.97 12.87
CA LEU A 248 34.08 9.36 12.77
C LEU A 248 34.30 10.14 14.06
N ALA A 249 34.02 9.54 15.22
CA ALA A 249 34.28 10.18 16.50
C ALA A 249 35.77 10.45 16.74
N GLN A 250 36.67 9.60 16.21
CA GLN A 250 38.11 9.85 16.24
C GLN A 250 38.49 10.99 15.30
N ALA A 251 37.94 11.02 14.08
CA ALA A 251 38.14 12.09 13.11
C ALA A 251 37.70 13.46 13.68
N CYS A 252 36.50 13.55 14.26
CA CYS A 252 36.03 14.79 14.91
C CYS A 252 36.95 15.23 16.06
N ARG A 253 37.50 14.29 16.84
CA ARG A 253 38.45 14.62 17.93
C ARG A 253 39.77 15.19 17.44
N GLY A 254 40.19 14.86 16.21
CA GLY A 254 41.38 15.41 15.56
C GLY A 254 41.21 16.86 15.10
N GLN A 255 39.98 17.36 14.98
CA GLN A 255 39.70 18.75 14.64
C GLN A 255 39.84 19.68 15.87
N THR A 256 39.83 20.98 15.63
CA THR A 256 39.95 22.01 16.68
C THR A 256 38.88 23.10 16.53
N GLY A 257 38.67 23.89 17.60
CA GLY A 257 37.76 25.05 17.58
C GLY A 257 36.33 24.71 17.15
N GLN A 258 35.76 25.59 16.32
CA GLN A 258 34.39 25.46 15.82
C GLN A 258 34.18 24.19 14.98
N ALA A 259 35.14 23.83 14.13
CA ALA A 259 35.04 22.63 13.29
C ALA A 259 34.82 21.36 14.13
N ARG A 260 35.54 21.23 15.25
CA ARG A 260 35.33 20.11 16.19
C ARG A 260 33.94 20.10 16.81
N ALA A 261 33.41 21.27 17.15
CA ALA A 261 32.08 21.40 17.72
C ALA A 261 31.00 21.01 16.71
N ASP A 262 31.12 21.52 15.47
CA ASP A 262 30.21 21.20 14.36
C ASP A 262 30.24 19.69 14.05
N CYS A 263 31.44 19.12 13.88
CA CYS A 263 31.61 17.69 13.63
C CYS A 263 31.00 16.82 14.75
N ALA A 264 31.19 17.21 16.00
CA ALA A 264 30.61 16.49 17.13
C ALA A 264 29.07 16.59 17.17
N GLY A 265 28.51 17.76 16.84
CA GLY A 265 27.07 17.99 16.73
C GLY A 265 26.45 17.18 15.59
N ASP A 266 27.08 17.20 14.41
CA ASP A 266 26.64 16.43 13.24
C ASP A 266 26.67 14.93 13.52
N LEU A 267 27.78 14.42 14.10
CA LEU A 267 27.89 13.02 14.49
C LEU A 267 26.83 12.62 15.52
N GLN A 268 26.54 13.49 16.48
CA GLN A 268 25.48 13.25 17.46
C GLN A 268 24.11 13.11 16.78
N ASN A 269 23.77 14.03 15.87
CA ASN A 269 22.51 13.99 15.12
C ASN A 269 22.43 12.72 14.27
N GLN A 270 23.49 12.36 13.55
CA GLN A 270 23.59 11.13 12.77
C GLN A 270 23.38 9.87 13.64
N VAL A 271 23.97 9.82 14.83
CA VAL A 271 23.79 8.69 15.75
C VAL A 271 22.35 8.61 16.25
N TYR A 272 21.72 9.75 16.56
CA TYR A 272 20.32 9.80 16.98
C TYR A 272 19.38 9.32 15.88
N ASP A 273 19.62 9.76 14.65
CA ASP A 273 18.89 9.31 13.48
C ASP A 273 19.05 7.81 13.24
N LEU A 274 20.26 7.25 13.41
CA LEU A 274 20.49 5.81 13.29
C LEU A 274 19.75 5.01 14.38
N ILE A 275 19.58 5.58 15.58
CA ILE A 275 18.81 4.97 16.67
C ILE A 275 17.31 4.98 16.34
N LYS A 276 16.77 6.08 15.81
CA LYS A 276 15.37 6.13 15.37
C LYS A 276 15.08 5.17 14.22
N PHE A 277 16.01 5.05 13.28
CA PHE A 277 15.93 4.03 12.24
C PHE A 277 15.89 2.61 12.83
N ARG A 278 16.67 2.32 13.88
CA ARG A 278 16.58 1.04 14.62
C ARG A 278 15.23 0.82 15.28
N PHE A 279 14.62 1.86 15.85
CA PHE A 279 13.28 1.77 16.43
C PHE A 279 12.25 1.42 15.35
N TYR A 280 12.29 2.12 14.21
CA TYR A 280 11.40 1.81 13.09
C TYR A 280 11.64 0.39 12.52
N ASP A 281 12.89 -0.06 12.39
CA ASP A 281 13.17 -1.43 11.92
C ASP A 281 12.63 -2.51 12.90
N LEU A 282 12.53 -2.23 14.20
CA LEU A 282 11.87 -3.14 15.14
C LEU A 282 10.36 -3.22 14.91
N GLU A 283 9.70 -2.10 14.60
CA GLU A 283 8.28 -2.09 14.23
C GLU A 283 8.06 -2.94 12.97
N GLN A 284 8.90 -2.76 11.95
CA GLN A 284 8.87 -3.57 10.73
C GLN A 284 8.97 -5.07 11.00
N ARG A 285 9.82 -5.47 11.95
CA ARG A 285 9.97 -6.88 12.34
C ARG A 285 8.75 -7.40 13.09
N ALA A 286 8.13 -6.56 13.93
CA ALA A 286 6.89 -6.91 14.62
C ALA A 286 5.72 -7.08 13.64
N GLU A 287 5.59 -6.18 12.66
CA GLU A 287 4.60 -6.35 11.59
C GLU A 287 4.84 -7.63 10.78
N GLY A 288 6.09 -7.93 10.45
CA GLY A 288 6.45 -9.19 9.78
C GLY A 288 6.15 -10.44 10.62
N LEU A 289 6.09 -10.33 11.95
CA LEU A 289 5.58 -11.41 12.81
C LEU A 289 4.05 -11.50 12.75
N GLY A 290 3.34 -10.37 12.70
CA GLY A 290 1.89 -10.33 12.47
C GLY A 290 1.49 -10.95 11.13
N GLU A 291 2.24 -10.67 10.06
CA GLU A 291 2.07 -11.31 8.74
C GLU A 291 2.24 -12.84 8.79
N ARG A 292 2.93 -13.38 9.81
CA ARG A 292 3.12 -14.82 10.05
C ARG A 292 2.16 -15.39 11.11
N GLY A 293 1.13 -14.65 11.49
CA GLY A 293 0.09 -15.13 12.40
C GLY A 293 0.30 -14.76 13.88
N ALA A 294 1.27 -13.91 14.22
CA ALA A 294 1.33 -13.36 15.57
C ALA A 294 0.06 -12.54 15.89
N ASP A 295 -0.33 -12.54 17.16
CA ASP A 295 -1.42 -11.73 17.70
C ASP A 295 -1.24 -10.25 17.33
N LEU A 296 -2.12 -9.76 16.46
CA LEU A 296 -2.03 -8.40 15.95
C LEU A 296 -2.24 -7.34 17.06
N ASP A 297 -2.91 -7.67 18.18
CA ASP A 297 -2.99 -6.77 19.32
C ASP A 297 -1.65 -6.67 20.07
N ALA A 298 -0.91 -7.78 20.17
CA ALA A 298 0.46 -7.78 20.68
C ALA A 298 1.41 -6.97 19.76
N VAL A 299 1.23 -7.08 18.44
CA VAL A 299 1.98 -6.28 17.46
C VAL A 299 1.65 -4.79 17.61
N ALA A 300 0.36 -4.44 17.72
CA ALA A 300 -0.08 -3.07 17.93
C ALA A 300 0.41 -2.48 19.26
N ASP A 301 0.38 -3.25 20.35
CA ASP A 301 0.96 -2.90 21.66
C ASP A 301 2.43 -2.50 21.52
N PHE A 302 3.22 -3.36 20.86
CA PHE A 302 4.64 -3.16 20.72
C PHE A 302 4.95 -1.93 19.86
N ILE A 303 4.32 -1.80 18.67
CA ILE A 303 4.54 -0.65 17.79
C ILE A 303 4.15 0.65 18.49
N THR A 304 3.00 0.69 19.17
CA THR A 304 2.56 1.86 19.96
C THR A 304 3.60 2.24 21.02
N THR A 305 4.19 1.23 21.67
CA THR A 305 5.26 1.44 22.65
C THR A 305 6.49 2.06 22.00
N VAL A 306 6.96 1.51 20.86
CA VAL A 306 8.15 2.02 20.17
C VAL A 306 7.94 3.46 19.68
N GLU A 307 6.80 3.75 19.07
CA GLU A 307 6.44 5.10 18.62
C GLU A 307 6.42 6.12 19.76
N GLY A 308 5.81 5.77 20.90
CA GLY A 308 5.88 6.62 22.10
C GLY A 308 7.30 6.82 22.62
N LYS A 309 8.19 5.83 22.48
CA LYS A 309 9.61 5.95 22.87
C LYS A 309 10.42 6.77 21.85
N LYS A 310 10.07 6.80 20.56
CA LYS A 310 10.67 7.73 19.59
C LYS A 310 10.39 9.18 19.97
N GLN A 311 9.13 9.51 20.24
CA GLN A 311 8.72 10.85 20.66
C GLN A 311 9.43 11.28 21.95
N ALA A 312 9.50 10.38 22.95
CA ALA A 312 10.25 10.65 24.18
C ALA A 312 11.77 10.79 23.94
N PHE A 313 12.32 10.09 22.94
CA PHE A 313 13.75 10.14 22.62
C PHE A 313 14.14 11.46 21.96
N ASP A 314 13.29 12.00 21.09
CA ASP A 314 13.47 13.33 20.53
C ASP A 314 13.39 14.41 21.62
N ALA A 315 12.39 14.29 22.53
CA ALA A 315 12.15 15.25 23.60
C ALA A 315 13.15 15.18 24.79
N ALA A 316 13.92 14.09 24.92
CA ALA A 316 14.81 13.90 26.05
C ALA A 316 15.93 14.97 26.10
N PRO A 317 16.14 15.70 27.21
CA PRO A 317 17.18 16.71 27.27
C PRO A 317 18.60 16.12 27.37
N THR A 318 18.76 14.90 27.90
CA THR A 318 20.08 14.33 28.19
C THR A 318 20.37 13.03 27.46
N THR A 319 21.66 12.74 27.27
CA THR A 319 22.13 11.44 26.76
C THR A 319 21.78 10.29 27.70
N ALA A 320 21.71 10.53 29.02
CA ALA A 320 21.34 9.51 30.00
C ALA A 320 19.88 9.06 29.83
N GLU A 321 18.95 10.00 29.66
CA GLU A 321 17.53 9.68 29.40
C GLU A 321 17.36 9.00 28.05
N ARG A 322 18.01 9.51 26.99
CA ARG A 322 18.02 8.85 25.67
C ARG A 322 18.49 7.41 25.76
N ARG A 323 19.58 7.16 26.50
CA ARG A 323 20.09 5.80 26.75
C ARG A 323 19.06 4.94 27.48
N GLN A 324 18.38 5.47 28.49
CA GLN A 324 17.35 4.73 29.20
C GLN A 324 16.18 4.37 28.28
N LEU A 325 15.76 5.26 27.38
CA LEU A 325 14.72 4.98 26.39
C LEU A 325 15.11 3.85 25.43
N ILE A 326 16.36 3.80 24.97
CA ILE A 326 16.88 2.68 24.16
C ILE A 326 16.80 1.36 24.93
N LEU A 327 17.18 1.35 26.21
CA LEU A 327 17.10 0.16 27.06
C LEU A 327 15.65 -0.29 27.25
N ASN A 328 14.72 0.65 27.42
CA ASN A 328 13.29 0.37 27.54
C ASN A 328 12.73 -0.25 26.25
N VAL A 329 13.10 0.26 25.06
CA VAL A 329 12.71 -0.35 23.78
C VAL A 329 13.26 -1.77 23.65
N ARG A 330 14.51 -1.99 24.05
CA ARG A 330 15.12 -3.34 24.05
C ARG A 330 14.38 -4.31 24.96
N GLN A 331 13.95 -3.86 26.15
CA GLN A 331 13.15 -4.66 27.06
C GLN A 331 11.77 -4.96 26.49
N ALA A 332 11.10 -3.96 25.91
CA ALA A 332 9.80 -4.12 25.27
C ALA A 332 9.86 -5.13 24.11
N TRP A 333 10.92 -5.10 23.30
CA TRP A 333 11.12 -6.06 22.22
C TRP A 333 11.25 -7.50 22.73
N ARG A 334 12.01 -7.73 23.82
CA ARG A 334 12.12 -9.06 24.42
C ARG A 334 10.77 -9.56 24.94
N ALA A 335 10.05 -8.72 25.68
CA ALA A 335 8.74 -9.07 26.20
C ALA A 335 7.72 -9.38 25.08
N PHE A 336 7.77 -8.60 24.00
CA PHE A 336 6.96 -8.86 22.80
C PHE A 336 7.31 -10.22 22.18
N LEU A 337 8.59 -10.51 21.96
CA LEU A 337 9.03 -11.80 21.42
C LEU A 337 8.60 -12.98 22.30
N ASP A 338 8.75 -12.87 23.62
CA ASP A 338 8.31 -13.91 24.55
C ASP A 338 6.79 -14.16 24.46
N ARG A 339 6.00 -13.12 24.24
CA ARG A 339 4.53 -13.20 24.09
C ARG A 339 4.11 -13.89 22.78
N VAL A 340 4.81 -13.65 21.67
CA VAL A 340 4.39 -14.16 20.34
C VAL A 340 5.16 -15.41 19.88
N ARG A 341 6.14 -15.87 20.66
CA ARG A 341 7.06 -16.96 20.29
C ARG A 341 6.35 -18.22 19.80
N ASP A 342 5.29 -18.62 20.49
CA ASP A 342 4.61 -19.89 20.23
C ASP A 342 3.55 -19.78 19.10
N GLN A 343 3.37 -18.58 18.53
CA GLN A 343 2.39 -18.29 17.48
C GLN A 343 3.00 -18.30 16.07
N THR A 344 4.32 -18.16 15.96
CA THR A 344 5.01 -17.92 14.68
C THR A 344 6.06 -18.97 14.32
N GLN A 345 5.93 -20.19 14.85
CA GLN A 345 6.77 -21.35 14.47
C GLN A 345 6.26 -21.97 13.18
#